data_AF-H8MUJ0-F1
#
_entry.id   AF-H8MUJ0-F1
#
_cell.length_a   1.000
_cell.length_b   1.000
_cell.length_c   1.000
_cell.angle_alpha   90.00
_cell.angle_beta   90.00
_cell.angle_gamma   90.00
#
_symmetry.space_group_name_H-M   'P 1'
#
loop_
_entity.id
_entity.type
_entity.pdbx_description
1 polymer ?
#
loop_
_entity_poly.entity_id
_entity_poly.type
_entity_poly.pdbx_seq_one_letter_code
_entity_poly.pdbx_strand_id
1 'polypeptide(L)'
;MLARSWKTLLSLVLMGALMAFASWELVLARKAGRLPDPPQPRTEVPPAEPQEAMRDLGLVLVPEDTPPERAKSYDWRVDGMEPARQQLAYGLGEAVERGLEQAHRDYSVRLRYRAMGPERFTYVAPPGCGTDMRCIYAELMKSNAEPVRVLGERFATSIRERDLDAAQATELILGFVRRIRYELPGDEPFGIVPPGLVPAQDRGDCDSKAVLALMLLRQVGVDAVMLYSDALAHAAIGVGLPGTGTRIPFAGRGYQYAELTAEGWPLGMIPPQYDKPQLWRVLPLPDVQG
;
A
#
# COMPACT_ATOMS: atom_id res chain seq x y z
N MET A 1 7.96 -60.70 7.47
CA MET A 1 7.63 -61.24 6.13
C MET A 1 6.63 -60.31 5.46
N LEU A 2 6.75 -60.19 4.14
CA LEU A 2 5.85 -59.59 3.15
C LEU A 2 5.95 -58.07 2.88
N ALA A 3 6.41 -57.81 1.66
CA ALA A 3 6.48 -56.55 0.94
C ALA A 3 5.15 -56.22 0.25
N ARG A 4 4.91 -54.95 -0.10
CA ARG A 4 4.73 -54.50 -1.50
C ARG A 4 4.45 -52.99 -1.63
N SER A 5 5.06 -52.45 -2.67
CA SER A 5 4.98 -51.11 -3.24
C SER A 5 3.70 -50.92 -4.05
N TRP A 6 3.12 -49.71 -4.03
CA TRP A 6 1.93 -49.32 -4.80
C TRP A 6 2.28 -48.16 -5.74
N LYS A 7 2.27 -48.43 -7.05
CA LYS A 7 2.16 -47.42 -8.12
C LYS A 7 1.20 -47.94 -9.19
N THR A 8 0.17 -47.15 -9.45
CA THR A 8 -0.87 -47.26 -10.49
C THR A 8 -1.27 -45.82 -10.80
N LEU A 9 -1.59 -45.32 -11.99
CA LEU A 9 -1.88 -45.85 -13.34
C LEU A 9 -1.84 -44.62 -14.28
N LEU A 10 -1.36 -44.75 -15.53
CA LEU A 10 -1.50 -43.73 -16.58
C LEU A 10 -2.10 -44.42 -17.82
N SER A 11 -3.22 -43.93 -18.32
CA SER A 11 -3.97 -44.52 -19.43
C SER A 11 -3.70 -43.84 -20.78
N LEU A 12 -3.48 -44.72 -21.76
CA LEU A 12 -3.59 -44.65 -23.23
C LEU A 12 -4.74 -43.78 -23.80
N VAL A 13 -4.53 -43.22 -25.01
CA VAL A 13 -5.21 -43.59 -26.28
C VAL A 13 -4.47 -42.95 -27.48
N LEU A 14 -4.16 -43.75 -28.51
CA LEU A 14 -3.66 -43.29 -29.82
C LEU A 14 -4.30 -44.12 -30.95
N MET A 15 -4.58 -43.43 -32.06
CA MET A 15 -4.66 -43.89 -33.45
C MET A 15 -5.90 -44.66 -33.99
N GLY A 16 -6.46 -44.10 -35.07
CA GLY A 16 -7.23 -44.80 -36.10
C GLY A 16 -7.24 -43.97 -37.39
N ALA A 17 -6.71 -44.52 -38.48
CA ALA A 17 -6.58 -43.87 -39.79
C ALA A 17 -7.09 -44.78 -40.92
N LEU A 18 -7.48 -44.15 -42.04
CA LEU A 18 -7.52 -44.60 -43.45
C LEU A 18 -8.70 -45.46 -43.97
N MET A 19 -9.31 -44.99 -45.08
CA MET A 19 -9.53 -45.67 -46.39
C MET A 19 -10.47 -44.81 -47.28
N ALA A 20 -10.02 -44.24 -48.42
CA ALA A 20 -9.92 -44.79 -49.80
C ALA A 20 -11.23 -44.61 -50.62
N PHE A 21 -11.29 -43.68 -51.59
CA PHE A 21 -10.90 -43.73 -53.02
C PHE A 21 -12.06 -44.07 -54.01
N ALA A 22 -12.38 -43.07 -54.84
CA ALA A 22 -12.75 -43.07 -56.27
C ALA A 22 -13.94 -43.89 -56.82
N SER A 23 -14.84 -43.23 -57.57
CA SER A 23 -14.92 -43.33 -59.05
C SER A 23 -16.10 -42.55 -59.69
N TRP A 24 -15.84 -42.12 -60.94
CA TRP A 24 -16.76 -41.80 -62.06
C TRP A 24 -17.18 -40.35 -62.41
N GLU A 25 -16.28 -39.73 -63.19
CA GLU A 25 -16.39 -39.02 -64.49
C GLU A 25 -17.46 -37.96 -64.85
N LEU A 26 -16.88 -36.83 -65.29
CA LEU A 26 -17.16 -35.98 -66.47
C LEU A 26 -18.60 -35.54 -66.77
N VAL A 27 -18.78 -34.21 -66.87
CA VAL A 27 -19.18 -33.54 -68.12
C VAL A 27 -19.06 -32.00 -68.03
N LEU A 28 -18.20 -31.47 -68.90
CA LEU A 28 -18.27 -30.21 -69.67
C LEU A 28 -18.32 -28.82 -68.97
N ALA A 29 -17.17 -28.14 -69.09
CA ALA A 29 -16.98 -26.93 -69.91
C ALA A 29 -17.48 -25.54 -69.44
N ARG A 30 -16.50 -24.62 -69.42
CA ARG A 30 -16.59 -23.17 -69.70
C ARG A 30 -17.47 -22.32 -68.77
N LYS A 31 -16.82 -21.76 -67.74
CA LYS A 31 -16.70 -20.31 -67.48
C LYS A 31 -15.73 -20.11 -66.31
N ALA A 32 -14.52 -19.64 -66.62
CA ALA A 32 -13.60 -19.14 -65.59
C ALA A 32 -14.16 -17.82 -65.05
N GLY A 33 -14.99 -17.90 -64.01
CA GLY A 33 -15.29 -16.78 -63.12
C GLY A 33 -14.36 -16.88 -61.91
N ARG A 34 -13.67 -15.78 -61.55
CA ARG A 34 -12.89 -15.69 -60.31
C ARG A 34 -13.78 -16.09 -59.13
N LEU A 35 -13.28 -16.99 -58.28
CA LEU A 35 -13.83 -17.19 -56.94
C LEU A 35 -13.70 -15.87 -56.17
N PRO A 36 -14.72 -15.43 -55.42
CA PRO A 36 -14.60 -14.27 -54.55
C PRO A 36 -13.53 -14.53 -53.48
N ASP A 37 -12.71 -13.51 -53.20
CA ASP A 37 -11.67 -13.63 -52.17
C ASP A 37 -12.30 -14.01 -50.82
N PRO A 38 -11.64 -14.88 -50.04
CA PRO A 38 -12.09 -15.19 -48.70
C PRO A 38 -12.16 -13.90 -47.86
N PRO A 39 -13.19 -13.74 -47.00
CA PRO A 39 -13.34 -12.53 -46.20
C PRO A 39 -12.08 -12.34 -45.35
N GLN A 40 -11.41 -11.20 -45.53
CA GLN A 40 -10.25 -10.88 -44.72
C GLN A 40 -10.69 -10.77 -43.26
N PRO A 41 -9.95 -11.39 -42.31
CA PRO A 41 -10.22 -11.20 -40.90
C PRO A 41 -10.03 -9.72 -40.57
N ARG A 42 -11.11 -9.04 -40.18
CA ARG A 42 -11.04 -7.68 -39.63
C ARG A 42 -10.20 -7.75 -38.37
N THR A 43 -8.95 -7.35 -38.48
CA THR A 43 -8.09 -6.98 -37.35
C THR A 43 -8.40 -5.54 -36.98
N GLU A 44 -9.67 -5.26 -36.65
CA GLU A 44 -9.99 -4.06 -35.90
C GLU A 44 -9.64 -4.36 -34.45
N VAL A 45 -8.41 -4.01 -34.07
CA VAL A 45 -8.05 -3.84 -32.67
C VAL A 45 -9.06 -2.84 -32.10
N PRO A 46 -9.83 -3.18 -31.05
CA PRO A 46 -10.75 -2.23 -30.45
C PRO A 46 -9.97 -0.95 -30.12
N PRO A 47 -10.54 0.25 -30.36
CA PRO A 47 -9.86 1.48 -29.99
C PRO A 47 -9.48 1.39 -28.52
N ALA A 48 -8.20 1.63 -28.22
CA ALA A 48 -7.71 1.68 -26.85
C ALA A 48 -8.65 2.60 -26.08
N GLU A 49 -9.20 2.12 -24.96
CA GLU A 49 -10.01 2.96 -24.09
C GLU A 49 -9.23 4.25 -23.80
N PRO A 50 -9.89 5.44 -23.83
CA PRO A 50 -9.20 6.69 -23.55
C PRO A 50 -8.45 6.54 -22.24
N GLN A 51 -7.12 6.66 -22.29
CA GLN A 51 -6.28 6.54 -21.12
C GLN A 51 -6.69 7.66 -20.16
N GLU A 52 -7.30 7.29 -19.04
CA GLU A 52 -7.84 8.24 -18.08
C GLU A 52 -6.76 9.25 -17.70
N ALA A 53 -7.13 10.53 -17.66
CA ALA A 53 -6.21 11.59 -17.26
C ALA A 53 -5.64 11.27 -15.87
N MET A 54 -4.34 11.54 -15.70
CA MET A 54 -3.59 11.21 -14.49
C MET A 54 -2.75 12.40 -14.06
N ARG A 55 -2.68 12.65 -12.75
CA ARG A 55 -1.75 13.61 -12.17
C ARG A 55 -0.50 12.90 -11.69
N ASP A 56 0.62 13.18 -12.33
CA ASP A 56 1.94 12.77 -11.83
C ASP A 56 2.46 13.79 -10.81
N LEU A 57 2.71 13.34 -9.59
CA LEU A 57 3.33 14.13 -8.53
C LEU A 57 4.87 14.12 -8.68
N GLY A 58 5.43 13.23 -9.49
CA GLY A 58 6.84 13.18 -9.84
C GLY A 58 7.63 12.09 -9.11
N LEU A 59 8.95 12.18 -9.23
CA LEU A 59 9.92 11.27 -8.64
C LEU A 59 10.56 11.90 -7.40
N VAL A 60 10.50 11.21 -6.27
CA VAL A 60 11.14 11.60 -5.01
C VAL A 60 12.28 10.62 -4.73
N LEU A 61 13.50 11.15 -4.58
CA LEU A 61 14.70 10.38 -4.31
C LEU A 61 15.34 10.89 -3.03
N VAL A 62 15.67 9.97 -2.12
CA VAL A 62 16.30 10.31 -0.83
C VAL A 62 17.57 9.49 -0.61
N PRO A 63 18.77 10.08 -0.68
CA PRO A 63 19.07 11.45 -1.16
C PRO A 63 18.79 11.64 -2.66
N GLU A 64 18.86 12.88 -3.14
CA GLU A 64 18.57 13.25 -4.55
C GLU A 64 19.42 12.49 -5.58
N ASP A 65 20.63 12.05 -5.21
CA ASP A 65 21.54 11.25 -6.05
C ASP A 65 21.24 9.74 -6.00
N THR A 66 20.15 9.33 -5.35
CA THR A 66 19.69 7.93 -5.37
C THR A 66 19.39 7.49 -6.80
N PRO A 67 19.89 6.32 -7.25
CA PRO A 67 19.59 5.83 -8.58
C PRO A 67 18.08 5.62 -8.80
N PRO A 68 17.47 6.14 -9.90
CA PRO A 68 16.02 6.07 -10.14
C PRO A 68 15.44 4.66 -10.15
N GLU A 69 16.23 3.64 -10.49
CA GLU A 69 15.83 2.22 -10.46
C GLU A 69 15.48 1.70 -9.07
N ARG A 70 15.89 2.42 -8.01
CA ARG A 70 15.47 2.11 -6.64
C ARG A 70 14.05 2.59 -6.33
N ALA A 71 13.47 3.43 -7.18
CA ALA A 71 12.16 3.97 -6.94
C ALA A 71 11.05 2.94 -7.16
N LYS A 72 10.06 2.95 -6.27
CA LYS A 72 8.78 2.27 -6.43
C LYS A 72 7.75 3.26 -6.94
N SER A 73 6.99 2.87 -7.96
CA SER A 73 5.90 3.68 -8.51
C SER A 73 4.57 3.29 -7.89
N TYR A 74 3.85 4.30 -7.43
CA TYR A 74 2.54 4.19 -6.83
C TYR A 74 1.52 4.88 -7.73
N ASP A 75 0.37 4.24 -7.88
CA ASP A 75 -0.76 4.71 -8.68
C ASP A 75 -2.03 4.45 -7.89
N TRP A 76 -2.83 5.49 -7.66
CA TRP A 76 -4.05 5.41 -6.89
C TRP A 76 -5.10 6.40 -7.39
N ARG A 77 -6.35 6.17 -7.01
CA ARG A 77 -7.47 7.06 -7.32
C ARG A 77 -7.86 7.87 -6.08
N VAL A 78 -8.28 9.11 -6.31
CA VAL A 78 -8.92 9.97 -5.31
C VAL A 78 -10.26 10.42 -5.86
N ASP A 79 -11.35 9.93 -5.28
CA ASP A 79 -12.70 10.29 -5.69
C ASP A 79 -12.96 11.79 -5.43
N GLY A 80 -13.61 12.47 -6.38
CA GLY A 80 -13.90 13.91 -6.27
C GLY A 80 -12.71 14.83 -6.58
N MET A 81 -11.61 14.29 -7.13
CA MET A 81 -10.46 15.05 -7.59
C MET A 81 -10.33 14.96 -9.11
N GLU A 82 -9.89 16.04 -9.77
CA GLU A 82 -9.64 16.06 -11.21
C GLU A 82 -8.16 16.42 -11.52
N PRO A 83 -7.44 15.57 -12.28
CA PRO A 83 -7.80 14.19 -12.59
C PRO A 83 -7.88 13.33 -11.31
N ALA A 84 -8.69 12.27 -11.32
CA ALA A 84 -8.87 11.38 -10.16
C ALA A 84 -7.65 10.50 -9.91
N ARG A 85 -7.03 9.99 -10.98
CA ARG A 85 -5.84 9.13 -10.89
C ARG A 85 -4.60 9.96 -10.56
N GLN A 86 -3.84 9.52 -9.57
CA GLN A 86 -2.60 10.12 -9.11
C GLN A 86 -1.45 9.13 -9.28
N GLN A 87 -0.24 9.64 -9.50
CA GLN A 87 0.98 8.85 -9.54
C GLN A 87 2.10 9.53 -8.76
N LEU A 88 2.95 8.72 -8.12
CA LEU A 88 4.17 9.18 -7.44
C LEU A 88 5.20 8.06 -7.49
N ALA A 89 6.47 8.39 -7.70
CA ALA A 89 7.56 7.45 -7.50
C ALA A 89 8.42 7.87 -6.29
N TYR A 90 8.78 6.91 -5.45
CA TYR A 90 9.65 7.15 -4.28
C TYR A 90 10.79 6.13 -4.23
N GLY A 91 12.03 6.62 -4.15
CA GLY A 91 13.22 5.80 -4.03
C GLY A 91 14.09 6.23 -2.84
N LEU A 92 14.59 5.23 -2.12
CA LEU A 92 15.50 5.43 -0.99
C LEU A 92 16.87 4.88 -1.34
N GLY A 93 17.91 5.68 -1.12
CA GLY A 93 19.29 5.31 -1.34
C GLY A 93 19.73 4.20 -0.40
N GLU A 94 20.55 3.29 -0.90
CA GLU A 94 20.94 2.07 -0.19
C GLU A 94 21.61 2.35 1.17
N ALA A 95 22.40 3.42 1.26
CA ALA A 95 23.03 3.83 2.51
C ALA A 95 22.01 4.34 3.54
N VAL A 96 21.00 5.09 3.10
CA VAL A 96 19.93 5.59 3.98
C VAL A 96 19.06 4.43 4.45
N GLU A 97 18.65 3.56 3.54
CA GLU A 97 17.88 2.35 3.86
C GLU A 97 18.58 1.50 4.92
N ARG A 98 19.85 1.13 4.70
CA ARG A 98 20.64 0.39 5.70
C ARG A 98 20.75 1.14 7.03
N GLY A 99 20.89 2.47 6.98
CA GLY A 99 20.96 3.31 8.17
C GLY A 99 19.69 3.26 9.01
N LEU A 100 18.52 3.36 8.39
CA LEU A 100 17.22 3.27 9.05
C LEU A 100 17.00 1.88 9.67
N GLU A 101 17.30 0.82 8.92
CA GLU A 101 17.19 -0.54 9.43
C GLU A 101 18.14 -0.78 10.62
N GLN A 102 19.38 -0.31 10.53
CA GLN A 102 20.35 -0.44 11.61
C GLN A 102 19.91 0.35 12.84
N ALA A 103 19.42 1.59 12.67
CA ALA A 103 18.91 2.39 13.78
C ALA A 103 17.72 1.73 14.49
N HIS A 104 16.80 1.10 13.72
CA HIS A 104 15.68 0.34 14.28
C HIS A 104 16.17 -0.88 15.07
N ARG A 105 17.11 -1.64 14.51
CA ARG A 105 17.74 -2.79 15.18
C ARG A 105 18.47 -2.37 16.45
N ASP A 106 19.29 -1.32 16.40
CA ASP A 106 20.03 -0.80 17.56
C ASP A 106 19.08 -0.32 18.66
N TYR A 107 17.97 0.31 18.28
CA TYR A 107 16.95 0.72 19.24
C TYR A 107 16.32 -0.47 19.94
N SER A 108 16.02 -1.54 19.19
CA SER A 108 15.50 -2.79 19.76
C SER A 108 16.47 -3.40 20.80
N VAL A 109 17.77 -3.38 20.51
CA VAL A 109 18.81 -3.87 21.44
C VAL A 109 18.84 -3.01 22.69
N ARG A 110 18.80 -1.68 22.54
CA ARG A 110 18.76 -0.73 23.67
C ARG A 110 17.59 -1.00 24.61
N LEU A 111 16.43 -1.34 24.06
CA LEU A 111 15.22 -1.66 24.83
C LEU A 111 15.13 -3.12 25.23
N ARG A 112 16.17 -3.94 25.03
CA ARG A 112 16.17 -5.37 25.37
C ARG A 112 14.97 -6.11 24.77
N TYR A 113 14.61 -5.75 23.54
CA TYR A 113 13.53 -6.38 22.78
C TYR A 113 13.71 -7.89 22.68
N ARG A 114 12.62 -8.64 22.79
CA ARG A 114 12.54 -10.08 22.53
C ARG A 114 11.23 -10.42 21.85
N ALA A 115 11.33 -11.08 20.70
CA ALA A 115 10.18 -11.72 20.07
C ALA A 115 9.69 -12.90 20.94
N MET A 116 8.37 -13.02 21.09
CA MET A 116 7.68 -14.04 21.87
C MET A 116 6.77 -14.93 21.00
N GLY A 117 6.82 -14.73 19.68
CA GLY A 117 5.97 -15.38 18.67
C GLY A 117 5.50 -14.36 17.64
N PRO A 118 4.67 -14.79 16.67
CA PRO A 118 4.04 -13.87 15.72
C PRO A 118 3.29 -12.77 16.47
N GLU A 119 3.55 -11.50 16.09
CA GLU A 119 2.87 -10.31 16.62
C GLU A 119 2.97 -10.13 18.15
N ARG A 120 3.86 -10.87 18.81
CA ARG A 120 4.04 -10.81 20.27
C ARG A 120 5.49 -10.59 20.60
N PHE A 121 5.73 -9.62 21.48
CA PHE A 121 7.08 -9.30 21.93
C PHE A 121 7.07 -8.73 23.35
N THR A 122 8.26 -8.58 23.91
CA THR A 122 8.50 -7.86 25.16
C THR A 122 9.72 -6.97 25.01
N TYR A 123 9.78 -5.88 25.77
CA TYR A 123 10.89 -4.95 25.81
C TYR A 123 10.86 -4.20 27.15
N VAL A 124 11.95 -3.52 27.47
CA VAL A 124 12.06 -2.61 28.61
C VAL A 124 11.76 -1.20 28.12
N ALA A 125 10.65 -0.64 28.60
CA ALA A 125 10.24 0.71 28.24
C ALA A 125 11.30 1.75 28.64
N PRO A 126 11.57 2.77 27.80
CA PRO A 126 12.43 3.88 28.18
C PRO A 126 11.90 4.60 29.44
N PRO A 127 12.76 5.29 30.22
CA PRO A 127 12.31 6.12 31.34
C PRO A 127 11.24 7.14 30.90
N GLY A 128 10.14 7.22 31.65
CA GLY A 128 9.01 8.10 31.32
C GLY A 128 8.01 7.53 30.29
N CYS A 129 8.25 6.32 29.79
CA CYS A 129 7.35 5.61 28.88
C CYS A 129 6.58 4.49 29.59
N GLY A 130 5.35 4.26 29.13
CA GLY A 130 4.64 3.01 29.41
C GLY A 130 5.15 1.89 28.50
N THR A 131 4.55 0.71 28.63
CA THR A 131 4.82 -0.43 27.73
C THR A 131 3.96 -0.42 26.46
N ASP A 132 3.20 0.65 26.23
CA ASP A 132 2.49 0.86 24.97
C ASP A 132 3.43 1.29 23.84
N MET A 133 2.93 1.31 22.61
CA MET A 133 3.74 1.63 21.44
C MET A 133 4.09 3.12 21.30
N ARG A 134 3.62 4.01 22.18
CA ARG A 134 3.75 5.47 22.02
C ARG A 134 5.21 5.92 21.88
N CYS A 135 6.09 5.42 22.75
CA CYS A 135 7.50 5.81 22.70
C CYS A 135 8.29 5.10 21.60
N ILE A 136 7.79 3.96 21.10
CA ILE A 136 8.35 3.32 19.92
C ILE A 136 8.02 4.17 18.68
N TYR A 137 6.75 4.52 18.50
CA TYR A 137 6.31 5.39 17.40
C TYR A 137 7.00 6.77 17.44
N ALA A 138 7.12 7.40 18.61
CA ALA A 138 7.78 8.69 18.74
C ALA A 138 9.26 8.64 18.32
N GLU A 139 9.99 7.59 18.70
CA GLU A 139 11.39 7.42 18.25
C GLU A 139 11.47 7.13 16.75
N LEU A 140 10.55 6.33 16.20
CA LEU A 140 10.50 6.05 14.76
C LEU A 140 10.20 7.32 13.95
N MET A 141 9.24 8.14 14.38
CA MET A 141 8.94 9.43 13.77
C MET A 141 10.18 10.33 13.76
N LYS A 142 10.95 10.35 14.85
CA LYS A 142 12.18 11.14 14.96
C LYS A 142 13.30 10.59 14.07
N SER A 143 13.58 9.29 14.11
CA SER A 143 14.69 8.67 13.38
C SER A 143 14.44 8.57 11.88
N ASN A 144 13.17 8.64 11.45
CA ASN A 144 12.76 8.61 10.05
C ASN A 144 12.30 9.98 9.53
N ALA A 145 12.52 11.06 10.28
CA ALA A 145 11.97 12.37 9.96
C ALA A 145 12.37 12.85 8.57
N GLU A 146 13.65 12.76 8.20
CA GLU A 146 14.16 13.30 6.94
C GLU A 146 13.57 12.64 5.68
N PRO A 147 13.61 11.30 5.48
CA PRO A 147 13.00 10.69 4.30
C PRO A 147 11.50 10.94 4.19
N VAL A 148 10.78 10.95 5.31
CA VAL A 148 9.34 11.23 5.32
C VAL A 148 9.07 12.71 5.03
N ARG A 149 9.90 13.62 5.53
CA ARG A 149 9.83 15.06 5.24
C ARG A 149 9.98 15.32 3.75
N VAL A 150 10.99 14.73 3.10
CA VAL A 150 11.22 14.91 1.66
C VAL A 150 10.03 14.37 0.83
N LEU A 151 9.47 13.22 1.21
CA LEU A 151 8.23 12.71 0.61
C LEU A 151 7.03 13.64 0.82
N GLY A 152 6.85 14.14 2.04
CA GLY A 152 5.77 15.06 2.39
C GLY A 152 5.85 16.40 1.67
N GLU A 153 7.06 16.91 1.39
CA GLU A 153 7.24 18.14 0.59
C GLU A 153 6.69 17.99 -0.83
N ARG A 154 6.72 16.78 -1.40
CA ARG A 154 6.14 16.51 -2.71
C ARG A 154 4.62 16.60 -2.68
N PHE A 155 3.99 16.09 -1.62
CA PHE A 155 2.55 16.26 -1.38
C PHE A 155 2.20 17.73 -1.12
N ALA A 156 2.95 18.41 -0.24
CA ALA A 156 2.75 19.83 0.08
C ALA A 156 2.84 20.71 -1.17
N THR A 157 3.79 20.43 -2.06
CA THR A 157 3.92 21.11 -3.35
C THR A 157 2.71 20.87 -4.24
N SER A 158 2.28 19.61 -4.40
CA SER A 158 1.07 19.27 -5.17
C SER A 158 -0.18 19.97 -4.63
N ILE A 159 -0.35 19.98 -3.30
CA ILE A 159 -1.47 20.63 -2.60
C ILE A 159 -1.49 22.13 -2.89
N ARG A 160 -0.34 22.82 -2.75
CA ARG A 160 -0.26 24.27 -3.00
C ARG A 160 -0.46 24.63 -4.46
N GLU A 161 0.16 23.91 -5.40
CA GLU A 161 0.05 24.18 -6.84
C GLU A 161 -1.38 24.03 -7.36
N ARG A 162 -2.18 23.18 -6.69
CA ARG A 162 -3.54 22.82 -7.09
C ARG A 162 -4.61 23.44 -6.19
N ASP A 163 -4.19 24.24 -5.20
CA ASP A 163 -5.07 24.86 -4.20
C ASP A 163 -6.02 23.85 -3.54
N LEU A 164 -5.49 22.68 -3.14
CA LEU A 164 -6.31 21.63 -2.53
C LEU A 164 -6.69 22.02 -1.10
N ASP A 165 -7.96 21.83 -0.75
CA ASP A 165 -8.41 22.01 0.62
C ASP A 165 -7.92 20.88 1.55
N ALA A 166 -8.15 21.01 2.85
CA ALA A 166 -7.68 20.05 3.84
C ALA A 166 -8.30 18.64 3.67
N ALA A 167 -9.53 18.53 3.14
CA ALA A 167 -10.16 17.24 2.88
C ALA A 167 -9.55 16.56 1.65
N GLN A 168 -9.33 17.31 0.57
CA GLN A 168 -8.65 16.85 -0.64
C GLN A 168 -7.19 16.47 -0.36
N ALA A 169 -6.47 17.28 0.42
CA ALA A 169 -5.11 16.98 0.86
C ALA A 169 -5.06 15.68 1.69
N THR A 170 -6.04 15.49 2.58
CA THR A 170 -6.17 14.27 3.37
C THR A 170 -6.36 13.06 2.46
N GLU A 171 -7.39 13.04 1.61
CA GLU A 171 -7.66 11.87 0.75
C GLU A 171 -6.52 11.59 -0.25
N LEU A 172 -5.81 12.62 -0.72
CA LEU A 172 -4.61 12.45 -1.53
C LEU A 172 -3.55 11.61 -0.82
N ILE A 173 -3.23 11.98 0.43
CA ILE A 173 -2.21 11.30 1.25
C ILE A 173 -2.70 9.92 1.70
N LEU A 174 -3.96 9.81 2.14
CA LEU A 174 -4.52 8.54 2.58
C LEU A 174 -4.60 7.53 1.44
N GLY A 175 -5.00 7.98 0.24
CA GLY A 175 -5.02 7.14 -0.96
C GLY A 175 -3.65 6.55 -1.27
N PHE A 176 -2.59 7.39 -1.21
CA PHE A 176 -1.21 6.92 -1.37
C PHE A 176 -0.83 5.86 -0.32
N VAL A 177 -1.09 6.13 0.96
CA VAL A 177 -0.71 5.18 2.04
C VAL A 177 -1.51 3.88 1.97
N ARG A 178 -2.81 3.94 1.63
CA ARG A 178 -3.66 2.75 1.43
C ARG A 178 -3.15 1.87 0.30
N ARG A 179 -2.60 2.48 -0.76
CA ARG A 179 -2.06 1.78 -1.94
C ARG A 179 -0.81 0.96 -1.64
N ILE A 180 -0.02 1.32 -0.63
CA ILE A 180 1.15 0.54 -0.21
C ILE A 180 0.72 -0.88 0.19
N ARG A 181 1.48 -1.92 -0.14
CA ARG A 181 1.06 -3.30 0.17
C ARG A 181 0.89 -3.53 1.68
N TYR A 182 -0.23 -4.14 2.07
CA TYR A 182 -0.40 -4.61 3.45
C TYR A 182 0.42 -5.90 3.67
N GLU A 183 1.32 -5.88 4.64
CA GLU A 183 2.15 -7.03 5.00
C GLU A 183 2.55 -6.97 6.47
N LEU A 184 2.38 -8.09 7.19
CA LEU A 184 2.78 -8.21 8.58
C LEU A 184 4.31 -8.31 8.69
N PRO A 185 4.97 -7.41 9.45
CA PRO A 185 6.43 -7.39 9.56
C PRO A 185 6.91 -8.34 10.66
N GLY A 186 6.70 -9.64 10.48
CA GLY A 186 6.95 -10.66 11.51
C GLY A 186 8.42 -10.79 11.96
N ASP A 187 9.35 -10.29 11.16
CA ASP A 187 10.79 -10.28 11.41
C ASP A 187 11.33 -8.92 11.90
N GLU A 188 10.50 -7.86 11.88
CA GLU A 188 10.93 -6.53 12.32
C GLU A 188 10.86 -6.37 13.84
N PRO A 189 11.80 -5.62 14.45
CA PRO A 189 11.67 -5.20 15.83
C PRO A 189 10.35 -4.49 16.10
N PHE A 190 9.73 -4.84 17.23
CA PHE A 190 8.43 -4.32 17.67
C PHE A 190 7.27 -4.58 16.69
N GLY A 191 7.47 -5.44 15.68
CA GLY A 191 6.43 -5.74 14.69
C GLY A 191 6.02 -4.54 13.86
N ILE A 192 6.94 -3.63 13.53
CA ILE A 192 6.67 -2.43 12.73
C ILE A 192 7.80 -2.15 11.74
N VAL A 193 7.43 -1.75 10.51
CA VAL A 193 8.35 -1.23 9.50
C VAL A 193 8.60 0.26 9.74
N PRO A 194 9.87 0.72 9.84
CA PRO A 194 10.18 2.14 9.97
C PRO A 194 9.54 3.01 8.87
N PRO A 195 8.98 4.20 9.20
CA PRO A 195 8.19 5.01 8.26
C PRO A 195 8.89 5.34 6.93
N GLY A 196 10.20 5.58 6.94
CA GLY A 196 10.96 5.88 5.72
C GLY A 196 11.13 4.66 4.79
N LEU A 197 11.03 3.45 5.36
CA LEU A 197 11.14 2.18 4.64
C LEU A 197 9.81 1.72 4.05
N VAL A 198 8.68 2.10 4.64
CA VAL A 198 7.33 1.70 4.19
C VAL A 198 7.11 1.96 2.69
N PRO A 199 7.32 3.18 2.16
CA PRO A 199 7.20 3.43 0.71
C PRO A 199 8.44 3.01 -0.10
N ALA A 200 9.61 2.80 0.52
CA ALA A 200 10.79 2.29 -0.20
C ALA A 200 10.65 0.80 -0.55
N GLN A 201 10.08 0.05 0.38
CA GLN A 201 9.99 -1.41 0.33
C GLN A 201 8.60 -1.89 -0.12
N ASP A 202 7.65 -0.95 -0.34
CA ASP A 202 6.24 -1.20 -0.68
C ASP A 202 5.62 -2.24 0.26
N ARG A 203 5.78 -2.04 1.57
CA ARG A 203 5.16 -2.90 2.57
C ARG A 203 4.94 -2.19 3.91
N GLY A 204 3.87 -2.56 4.59
CA GLY A 204 3.61 -2.17 5.98
C GLY A 204 2.27 -2.69 6.46
N ASP A 205 2.16 -2.96 7.75
CA ASP A 205 0.91 -3.36 8.40
C ASP A 205 0.13 -2.13 8.90
N CYS A 206 -0.78 -2.34 9.86
CA CYS A 206 -1.69 -1.31 10.34
C CYS A 206 -0.95 -0.12 10.98
N ASP A 207 0.04 -0.37 11.83
CA ASP A 207 0.73 0.70 12.53
C ASP A 207 1.88 1.30 11.72
N SER A 208 2.60 0.51 10.92
CA SER A 208 3.60 0.99 9.95
C SER A 208 2.99 2.06 9.02
N LYS A 209 1.82 1.75 8.44
CA LYS A 209 1.09 2.68 7.57
C LYS A 209 0.51 3.87 8.34
N ALA A 210 -0.01 3.66 9.55
CA ALA A 210 -0.57 4.73 10.36
C ALA A 210 0.45 5.77 10.80
N VAL A 211 1.66 5.35 11.20
CA VAL A 211 2.74 6.29 11.56
C VAL A 211 3.18 7.09 10.34
N LEU A 212 3.34 6.46 9.17
CA LEU A 212 3.65 7.18 7.92
C LEU A 212 2.57 8.22 7.58
N ALA A 213 1.30 7.81 7.57
CA ALA A 213 0.18 8.71 7.26
C ALA A 213 0.12 9.89 8.25
N LEU A 214 0.29 9.62 9.55
CA LEU A 214 0.30 10.65 10.58
C LEU A 214 1.37 11.71 10.31
N MET A 215 2.60 11.29 9.99
CA MET A 215 3.71 12.20 9.70
C MET A 215 3.41 13.06 8.45
N LEU A 216 2.95 12.45 7.36
CA LEU A 216 2.65 13.15 6.11
C LEU A 216 1.49 14.15 6.27
N LEU A 217 0.40 13.75 6.95
CA LEU A 217 -0.74 14.63 7.20
C LEU A 217 -0.36 15.84 8.07
N ARG A 218 0.38 15.61 9.16
CA ARG A 218 0.82 16.70 10.04
C ARG A 218 1.75 17.67 9.31
N GLN A 219 2.62 17.18 8.44
CA GLN A 219 3.52 18.02 7.66
C GLN A 219 2.76 18.99 6.74
N VAL A 220 1.63 18.57 6.17
CA VAL A 220 0.77 19.44 5.34
C VAL A 220 -0.26 20.24 6.15
N GLY A 221 -0.13 20.26 7.48
CA GLY A 221 -1.00 21.03 8.37
C GLY A 221 -2.36 20.40 8.66
N VAL A 222 -2.59 19.14 8.26
CA VAL A 222 -3.79 18.40 8.64
C VAL A 222 -3.63 17.87 10.06
N ASP A 223 -4.53 18.29 10.94
CA ASP A 223 -4.59 17.80 12.30
C ASP A 223 -4.95 16.30 12.33
N ALA A 224 -4.03 15.49 12.85
CA ALA A 224 -4.19 14.04 12.90
C ALA A 224 -3.59 13.47 14.19
N VAL A 225 -4.17 12.37 14.65
CA VAL A 225 -3.76 11.65 15.86
C VAL A 225 -3.61 10.15 15.58
N MET A 226 -2.73 9.49 16.33
CA MET A 226 -2.59 8.03 16.27
C MET A 226 -3.71 7.36 17.05
N LEU A 227 -4.42 6.43 16.41
CA LEU A 227 -5.41 5.57 17.06
C LEU A 227 -4.82 4.19 17.26
N TYR A 228 -5.03 3.62 18.44
CA TYR A 228 -4.50 2.31 18.77
C TYR A 228 -5.48 1.54 19.65
N SER A 229 -5.53 0.23 19.47
CA SER A 229 -6.29 -0.67 20.34
C SER A 229 -5.53 -1.97 20.59
N ASP A 230 -5.07 -2.19 21.82
CA ASP A 230 -4.47 -3.46 22.25
C ASP A 230 -5.48 -4.61 22.08
N ALA A 231 -6.75 -4.37 22.41
CA ALA A 231 -7.80 -5.40 22.39
C ALA A 231 -8.20 -5.84 20.97
N LEU A 232 -8.00 -4.97 19.98
CA LEU A 232 -8.24 -5.27 18.58
C LEU A 232 -6.96 -5.66 17.83
N ALA A 233 -5.79 -5.54 18.48
CA ALA A 233 -4.48 -5.66 17.84
C ALA A 233 -4.41 -4.83 16.54
N HIS A 234 -4.91 -3.58 16.58
CA HIS A 234 -5.06 -2.75 15.40
C HIS A 234 -4.69 -1.30 15.66
N ALA A 235 -4.16 -0.66 14.63
CA ALA A 235 -3.83 0.75 14.60
C ALA A 235 -4.48 1.45 13.39
N ALA A 236 -4.80 2.72 13.58
CA ALA A 236 -5.39 3.58 12.58
C ALA A 236 -5.00 5.03 12.87
N ILE A 237 -5.57 5.97 12.13
CA ILE A 237 -5.40 7.40 12.43
C ILE A 237 -6.76 8.05 12.63
N GLY A 238 -6.78 9.10 13.43
CA GLY A 238 -7.91 9.98 13.61
C GLY A 238 -7.61 11.30 12.92
N VAL A 239 -8.50 11.80 12.08
CA VAL A 239 -8.32 13.06 11.33
C VAL A 239 -9.28 14.13 11.86
N GLY A 240 -8.74 15.30 12.18
CA GLY A 240 -9.42 16.45 12.77
C GLY A 240 -10.26 17.27 11.80
N LEU A 241 -10.89 16.64 10.82
CA LEU A 241 -11.76 17.28 9.84
C LEU A 241 -13.24 17.24 10.24
N PRO A 242 -14.07 18.20 9.76
CA PRO A 242 -15.51 18.06 9.84
C PRO A 242 -15.99 16.88 8.96
N GLY A 243 -17.12 16.30 9.32
CA GLY A 243 -17.70 15.19 8.55
C GLY A 243 -18.64 14.32 9.38
N THR A 244 -19.31 13.41 8.68
CA THR A 244 -20.30 12.48 9.20
C THR A 244 -19.69 11.08 9.28
N GLY A 245 -19.67 10.47 10.46
CA GLY A 245 -19.09 9.13 10.66
C GLY A 245 -18.63 8.93 12.10
N THR A 246 -17.94 7.82 12.35
CA THR A 246 -17.34 7.50 13.64
C THR A 246 -16.25 8.50 13.97
N ARG A 247 -16.40 9.16 15.14
CA ARG A 247 -15.44 10.12 15.67
C ARG A 247 -14.93 9.67 17.02
N ILE A 248 -13.61 9.62 17.14
CA ILE A 248 -12.93 9.33 18.41
C ILE A 248 -12.69 10.65 19.15
N PRO A 249 -13.25 10.83 20.36
CA PRO A 249 -13.06 12.05 21.13
C PRO A 249 -11.67 12.06 21.79
N PHE A 250 -10.97 13.19 21.70
CA PHE A 250 -9.70 13.40 22.39
C PHE A 250 -9.43 14.89 22.59
N ALA A 251 -9.00 15.27 23.80
CA ALA A 251 -8.65 16.66 24.16
C ALA A 251 -9.72 17.71 23.77
N GLY A 252 -11.00 17.39 23.94
CA GLY A 252 -12.13 18.28 23.59
C GLY A 252 -12.43 18.39 22.10
N ARG A 253 -11.77 17.59 21.26
CA ARG A 253 -11.95 17.54 19.79
C ARG A 253 -12.39 16.14 19.38
N GLY A 254 -13.06 16.03 18.24
CA GLY A 254 -13.47 14.75 17.66
C GLY A 254 -12.70 14.47 16.39
N TYR A 255 -12.12 13.27 16.27
CA TYR A 255 -11.30 12.85 15.14
C TYR A 255 -12.01 11.77 14.33
N GLN A 256 -12.22 11.98 13.04
CA GLN A 256 -12.80 10.96 12.15
C GLN A 256 -11.84 9.79 12.00
N TYR A 257 -12.33 8.57 12.19
CA TYR A 257 -11.53 7.36 11.99
C TYR A 257 -11.10 7.25 10.52
N ALA A 258 -9.84 6.94 10.24
CA ALA A 258 -9.37 6.62 8.90
C ALA A 258 -8.66 5.27 8.89
N GLU A 259 -9.23 4.32 8.15
CA GLU A 259 -8.63 3.03 7.87
C GLU A 259 -7.57 3.13 6.77
N LEU A 260 -6.47 2.40 6.93
CA LEU A 260 -5.27 2.46 6.07
C LEU A 260 -4.88 1.10 5.48
N THR A 261 -5.44 0.02 6.00
CA THR A 261 -5.04 -1.35 5.62
C THR A 261 -5.55 -1.77 4.25
N ALA A 262 -6.64 -1.15 3.78
CA ALA A 262 -7.19 -1.38 2.46
C ALA A 262 -7.76 -0.09 1.85
N GLU A 263 -7.95 -0.11 0.54
CA GLU A 263 -8.68 0.92 -0.19
C GLU A 263 -10.19 0.82 0.08
N GLY A 264 -10.93 1.87 -0.30
CA GLY A 264 -12.40 1.86 -0.24
C GLY A 264 -13.01 2.11 1.13
N TRP A 265 -12.22 2.54 2.12
CA TRP A 265 -12.71 2.98 3.43
C TRP A 265 -12.77 4.52 3.49
N PRO A 266 -13.97 5.13 3.40
CA PRO A 266 -14.11 6.57 3.55
C PRO A 266 -13.73 7.06 4.94
N LEU A 267 -13.33 8.33 5.07
CA LEU A 267 -13.18 8.98 6.36
C LEU A 267 -14.45 8.82 7.22
N GLY A 268 -14.25 8.48 8.49
CA GLY A 268 -15.31 8.22 9.46
C GLY A 268 -15.90 6.81 9.37
N MET A 269 -15.52 5.98 8.40
CA MET A 269 -15.96 4.58 8.33
C MET A 269 -14.95 3.67 9.03
N ILE A 270 -15.44 2.88 9.98
CA ILE A 270 -14.64 1.86 10.67
C ILE A 270 -15.04 0.47 10.15
N PRO A 271 -14.06 -0.40 9.83
CA PRO A 271 -14.37 -1.77 9.41
C PRO A 271 -15.18 -2.51 10.50
N PRO A 272 -16.17 -3.35 10.13
CA PRO A 272 -17.05 -4.01 11.11
C PRO A 272 -16.31 -4.78 12.22
N GLN A 273 -15.18 -5.41 11.90
CA GLN A 273 -14.36 -6.14 12.88
C GLN A 273 -13.73 -5.23 13.95
N TYR A 274 -13.59 -3.94 13.64
CA TYR A 274 -12.97 -2.92 14.48
C TYR A 274 -13.97 -1.92 15.06
N ASP A 275 -15.25 -1.99 14.69
CA ASP A 275 -16.32 -1.08 15.12
C ASP A 275 -16.71 -1.29 16.60
N LYS A 276 -15.78 -0.92 17.47
CA LYS A 276 -15.90 -0.92 18.92
C LYS A 276 -15.27 0.38 19.44
N PRO A 277 -15.90 1.55 19.22
CA PRO A 277 -15.31 2.86 19.50
C PRO A 277 -14.72 3.02 20.91
N GLN A 278 -15.30 2.34 21.91
CA GLN A 278 -14.84 2.32 23.30
C GLN A 278 -13.50 1.59 23.53
N LEU A 279 -13.04 0.77 22.58
CA LEU A 279 -11.76 0.06 22.64
C LEU A 279 -10.62 0.83 21.99
N TRP A 280 -10.94 1.95 21.34
CA TRP A 280 -9.97 2.83 20.70
C TRP A 280 -9.47 3.88 21.68
N ARG A 281 -8.16 4.09 21.69
CA ARG A 281 -7.53 5.21 22.40
C ARG A 281 -6.68 6.01 21.44
N VAL A 282 -6.55 7.30 21.73
CA VAL A 282 -5.55 8.14 21.10
C VAL A 282 -4.21 7.94 21.81
N LEU A 283 -3.16 7.65 21.05
CA LEU A 283 -1.79 7.73 21.54
C LEU A 283 -1.25 9.14 21.26
N PRO A 284 -1.00 9.96 22.30
CA PRO A 284 -0.46 11.30 22.10
C PRO A 284 1.00 11.20 21.66
N LEU A 285 1.25 11.48 20.38
CA LEU A 285 2.58 11.52 19.78
C LEU A 285 3.04 12.97 19.59
N PRO A 286 4.33 13.26 19.85
CA PRO A 286 4.87 14.60 19.66
C PRO A 286 4.74 15.02 18.20
N ASP A 287 4.70 16.33 17.97
CA ASP A 287 4.88 16.85 16.63
C ASP A 287 6.30 16.55 16.15
N VAL A 288 6.44 16.19 14.87
CA VAL A 288 7.75 16.06 14.25
C VAL A 288 8.30 17.48 14.13
N GLN A 289 9.30 17.83 14.94
CA GLN A 289 10.02 19.08 14.74
C GLN A 289 10.76 18.97 13.41
N GLY A 290 10.35 19.80 12.44
CA GLY A 290 11.04 19.95 11.15
C GLY A 290 12.39 20.61 11.30
#